data_AF-A0A556MU32-F1
#
_entry.id   AF-A0A556MU32-F1
#
_cell.length_a   1.000
_cell.length_b   1.000
_cell.length_c   1.000
_cell.angle_alpha   90.00
_cell.angle_beta   90.00
_cell.angle_gamma   90.00
#
_symmetry.space_group_name_H-M   'P 1'
#
loop_
_entity.id
_entity.type
_entity.pdbx_description
1 polymer ?
#
loop_
_entity_poly.entity_id
_entity_poly.type
_entity_poly.pdbx_seq_one_letter_code
_entity_poly.pdbx_strand_id
1 'polypeptide(L)'
;MSINPASDISLFNVGDVVFNNIPPAYNAYKQHLLGFGNWVNEFLAKPNPGLGRTGAVCPYIQYSKEQQFFKVGVYTEPHPEQDHIINMIRNLKDRFIEMLPLDEKDKRFKAIAILFPNLEDNEVVKIIDEVQLKLKPEFVHLGLMIGQFHENCQQPGLRNADFKPLQSPVPLLAIRFMVETDWPFLAGDPILEEAYYNNFGTVNFGKKKKALD
;
A
#
# COMPACT_ATOMS: atom_id res chain seq x y z
N MET A 1 26.62 -12.81 -20.57
CA MET A 1 26.19 -13.06 -19.19
C MET A 1 25.76 -11.73 -18.61
N SER A 2 24.45 -11.47 -18.56
CA SER A 2 23.92 -10.27 -17.93
C SER A 2 22.88 -10.74 -16.93
N ILE A 3 23.34 -11.05 -15.73
CA ILE A 3 22.45 -11.14 -14.57
C ILE A 3 22.00 -9.71 -14.34
N ASN A 4 20.73 -9.42 -14.63
CA ASN A 4 20.11 -8.17 -14.25
C ASN A 4 19.75 -8.30 -12.76
N PRO A 5 20.48 -7.71 -11.81
CA PRO A 5 20.06 -7.74 -10.42
C PRO A 5 19.09 -6.57 -10.28
N ALA A 6 17.86 -6.74 -10.78
CA ALA A 6 16.76 -6.12 -10.04
C ALA A 6 16.87 -6.75 -8.65
N SER A 7 17.36 -5.99 -7.68
CA SER A 7 17.47 -6.38 -6.27
C SER A 7 16.12 -6.94 -5.84
N ASP A 8 16.00 -8.27 -5.86
CA ASP A 8 14.71 -8.92 -5.71
C ASP A 8 14.33 -8.78 -4.24
N ILE A 9 13.47 -7.79 -3.93
CA ILE A 9 13.05 -7.56 -2.56
C ILE A 9 12.38 -8.83 -2.07
N SER A 10 12.96 -9.41 -1.03
CA SER A 10 12.40 -10.57 -0.36
C SER A 10 11.19 -10.12 0.44
N LEU A 11 10.06 -10.78 0.18
CA LEU A 11 8.78 -10.51 0.80
C LEU A 11 8.51 -11.53 1.90
N PHE A 12 7.98 -11.07 3.02
CA PHE A 12 7.56 -11.91 4.16
C PHE A 12 6.20 -11.44 4.68
N ASN A 13 5.56 -12.20 5.57
CA ASN A 13 4.21 -11.86 6.00
C ASN A 13 4.23 -10.69 6.98
N VAL A 14 3.24 -9.80 6.91
CA VAL A 14 3.03 -8.80 7.97
C VAL A 14 2.81 -9.45 9.35
N GLY A 15 2.27 -10.67 9.38
CA GLY A 15 2.15 -11.46 10.60
C GLY A 15 3.50 -11.72 11.25
N ASP A 16 4.55 -11.97 10.46
CA ASP A 16 5.91 -12.20 10.97
C ASP A 16 6.45 -10.94 11.68
N VAL A 17 6.13 -9.76 11.14
CA VAL A 17 6.44 -8.47 11.79
C VAL A 17 5.66 -8.31 13.09
N VAL A 18 4.35 -8.54 13.05
CA VAL A 18 3.44 -8.37 14.19
C VAL A 18 3.79 -9.30 15.36
N PHE A 19 4.18 -10.54 15.07
CA PHE A 19 4.57 -11.53 16.07
C PHE A 19 6.07 -11.53 16.40
N ASN A 20 6.81 -10.50 15.95
CA ASN A 20 8.26 -10.35 16.22
C ASN A 20 9.12 -11.53 15.70
N ASN A 21 8.68 -12.18 14.63
CA ASN A 21 9.38 -13.23 13.89
C ASN A 21 10.10 -12.62 12.67
N ILE A 22 10.86 -11.55 12.88
CA ILE A 22 11.51 -10.81 11.81
C ILE A 22 12.64 -11.67 11.20
N PRO A 23 12.73 -11.79 9.85
CA PRO A 23 13.81 -12.53 9.22
C PRO A 23 15.18 -11.98 9.64
N PRO A 24 16.18 -12.82 9.96
CA PRO A 24 17.47 -12.37 10.49
C PRO A 24 18.20 -11.34 9.61
N ALA A 25 17.99 -11.40 8.29
CA ALA A 25 18.54 -10.44 7.33
C ALA A 25 18.08 -8.99 7.58
N TYR A 26 16.97 -8.78 8.28
CA TYR A 26 16.39 -7.47 8.59
C TYR A 26 16.51 -7.07 10.07
N ASN A 27 17.37 -7.75 10.85
CA ASN A 27 17.56 -7.43 12.28
C ASN A 27 17.98 -5.98 12.53
N ALA A 28 18.77 -5.38 11.63
CA ALA A 28 19.16 -3.97 11.70
C ALA A 28 17.95 -3.02 11.64
N TYR A 29 16.86 -3.44 11.00
CA TYR A 29 15.63 -2.66 10.81
C TYR A 29 14.50 -3.07 11.76
N LYS A 30 14.83 -3.86 12.80
CA LYS A 30 13.85 -4.45 13.72
C LYS A 30 12.91 -3.41 14.33
N GLN A 31 13.43 -2.26 14.76
CA GLN A 31 12.60 -1.21 15.38
C GLN A 31 11.60 -0.60 14.40
N HIS A 32 12.03 -0.30 13.18
CA HIS A 32 11.15 0.19 12.11
C HIS A 32 10.05 -0.82 11.78
N LEU A 33 10.41 -2.10 11.67
CA LEU A 33 9.45 -3.17 11.43
C LEU A 33 8.45 -3.31 12.58
N LEU A 34 8.90 -3.32 13.83
CA LEU A 34 8.00 -3.39 14.99
C LEU A 34 7.08 -2.16 15.05
N GLY A 35 7.59 -0.96 14.76
CA GLY A 35 6.79 0.27 14.65
C GLY A 35 5.69 0.15 13.58
N PHE A 36 6.05 -0.36 12.40
CA PHE A 36 5.09 -0.64 11.33
C PHE A 36 4.06 -1.71 11.74
N GLY A 37 4.48 -2.82 12.36
CA GLY A 37 3.58 -3.86 12.85
C GLY A 37 2.59 -3.35 13.91
N ASN A 38 3.07 -2.51 14.82
CA ASN A 38 2.22 -1.84 15.81
C ASN A 38 1.22 -0.89 15.14
N TRP A 39 1.66 -0.08 14.16
CA TRP A 39 0.77 0.79 13.39
C TRP A 39 -0.31 -0.01 12.63
N VAL A 40 0.05 -1.15 12.02
CA VAL A 40 -0.91 -2.05 11.38
C VAL A 40 -1.97 -2.56 12.36
N ASN A 41 -1.57 -2.93 13.58
CA ASN A 41 -2.48 -3.51 14.58
C ASN A 41 -3.32 -2.49 15.34
N GLU A 42 -2.70 -1.39 15.74
CA GLU A 42 -3.29 -0.45 16.70
C GLU A 42 -3.88 0.79 16.01
N PHE A 43 -3.51 1.04 14.75
CA PHE A 43 -4.12 2.10 13.96
C PHE A 43 -4.97 1.55 12.82
N LEU A 44 -4.39 0.79 11.88
CA LEU A 44 -5.14 0.34 10.70
C LEU A 44 -6.29 -0.61 11.05
N ALA A 45 -6.07 -1.54 11.99
CA ALA A 45 -7.05 -2.55 12.38
C ALA A 45 -8.06 -2.06 13.43
N LYS A 46 -7.93 -0.83 13.92
CA LYS A 46 -8.81 -0.26 14.95
C LYS A 46 -9.75 0.80 14.40
N PRO A 47 -10.94 0.99 15.01
CA PRO A 47 -11.74 2.18 14.78
C PRO A 47 -10.99 3.44 15.20
N ASN A 48 -11.24 4.55 14.50
CA ASN A 48 -10.70 5.85 14.86
C ASN A 48 -11.81 6.91 14.81
N PRO A 49 -12.01 7.73 15.87
CA PRO A 49 -13.02 8.79 15.87
C PRO A 49 -12.87 9.79 14.72
N GLY A 50 -11.64 10.07 14.29
CA GLY A 50 -11.34 10.99 13.19
C GLY A 50 -11.71 10.45 11.81
N LEU A 51 -11.99 9.15 11.66
CA LEU A 51 -12.25 8.51 10.36
C LEU A 51 -13.56 8.99 9.69
N GLY A 52 -14.51 9.51 10.47
CA GLY A 52 -15.83 9.93 9.97
C GLY A 52 -16.74 8.75 9.57
N ARG A 53 -16.42 7.52 10.02
CA ARG A 53 -17.27 6.33 9.92
C ARG A 53 -16.96 5.33 11.02
N THR A 54 -17.88 4.39 11.24
CA THR A 54 -17.65 3.25 12.13
C THR A 54 -16.73 2.20 11.51
N GLY A 55 -16.17 1.33 12.37
CA GLY A 55 -15.27 0.25 11.98
C GLY A 55 -13.82 0.69 11.82
N ALA A 56 -12.96 -0.25 11.43
CA ALA A 56 -11.52 -0.03 11.35
C ALA A 56 -11.12 1.01 10.28
N VAL A 57 -9.98 1.68 10.49
CA VAL A 57 -9.38 2.61 9.51
C VAL A 57 -9.21 1.91 8.16
N CYS A 58 -8.57 0.74 8.14
CA CYS A 58 -8.52 -0.15 6.97
C CYS A 58 -9.44 -1.36 7.21
N PRO A 59 -10.56 -1.50 6.47
CA PRO A 59 -11.49 -2.61 6.68
C PRO A 59 -10.95 -3.96 6.19
N TYR A 60 -9.87 -3.96 5.40
CA TYR A 60 -9.31 -5.16 4.77
C TYR A 60 -8.19 -5.81 5.59
N ILE A 61 -7.61 -5.07 6.54
CA ILE A 61 -6.34 -5.44 7.18
C ILE A 61 -6.47 -6.71 8.02
N GLN A 62 -7.60 -6.88 8.72
CA GLN A 62 -7.81 -8.01 9.60
C GLN A 62 -7.84 -9.33 8.81
N TYR A 63 -8.67 -9.39 7.76
CA TYR A 63 -8.78 -10.56 6.91
C TYR A 63 -7.48 -10.85 6.16
N SER A 64 -6.85 -9.82 5.59
CA SER A 64 -5.57 -9.97 4.88
C SER A 64 -4.46 -10.53 5.77
N LYS A 65 -4.42 -10.14 7.05
CA LYS A 65 -3.47 -10.68 8.03
C LYS A 65 -3.74 -12.15 8.35
N GLU A 66 -4.99 -12.49 8.67
CA GLU A 66 -5.39 -13.85 9.03
C GLU A 66 -5.09 -14.85 7.91
N GLN A 67 -5.27 -14.42 6.65
CA GLN A 67 -4.99 -15.23 5.48
C GLN A 67 -3.55 -15.10 4.93
N GLN A 68 -2.70 -14.28 5.58
CA GLN A 68 -1.31 -14.02 5.16
C GLN A 68 -1.18 -13.42 3.74
N PHE A 69 -2.17 -12.66 3.29
CA PHE A 69 -2.20 -11.99 1.97
C PHE A 69 -1.52 -10.61 1.97
N PHE A 70 -1.14 -10.09 3.13
CA PHE A 70 -0.35 -8.88 3.26
C PHE A 70 1.13 -9.20 3.44
N LYS A 71 1.92 -8.90 2.41
CA LYS A 71 3.37 -9.04 2.42
C LYS A 71 4.10 -7.73 2.67
N VAL A 72 5.27 -7.84 3.26
CA VAL A 72 6.16 -6.73 3.62
C VAL A 72 7.53 -6.98 3.00
N GLY A 73 8.13 -5.94 2.45
CA GLY A 73 9.52 -5.90 2.02
C GLY A 73 10.23 -4.68 2.59
N VAL A 74 11.57 -4.71 2.61
CA VAL A 74 12.39 -3.60 3.10
C VAL A 74 13.42 -3.24 2.04
N TYR A 75 13.43 -1.97 1.62
CA TYR A 75 14.49 -1.40 0.81
C TYR A 75 15.61 -0.90 1.74
N THR A 76 16.81 -1.47 1.62
CA THR A 76 17.88 -1.29 2.61
C THR A 76 18.98 -0.35 2.16
N GLU A 77 19.04 0.01 0.88
CA GLU A 77 20.08 0.91 0.39
C GLU A 77 19.75 2.36 0.79
N PRO A 78 20.74 3.15 1.26
CA PRO A 78 20.55 4.57 1.49
C PRO A 78 20.55 5.34 0.16
N HIS A 79 19.99 6.55 0.17
CA HIS A 79 20.01 7.48 -0.97
C HIS A 79 19.57 6.88 -2.32
N PRO A 80 18.39 6.25 -2.39
CA PRO A 80 17.95 5.61 -3.62
C PRO A 80 17.76 6.61 -4.76
N GLU A 81 18.15 6.21 -5.97
CA GLU A 81 17.76 6.94 -7.16
C GLU A 81 16.29 6.69 -7.50
N GLN A 82 15.55 7.75 -7.82
CA GLN A 82 14.11 7.68 -8.08
C GLN A 82 13.77 6.69 -9.21
N ASP A 83 14.52 6.70 -10.31
CA ASP A 83 14.29 5.79 -11.44
C ASP A 83 14.57 4.32 -11.09
N HIS A 84 15.51 4.06 -10.17
CA HIS A 84 15.72 2.72 -9.64
C HIS A 84 14.49 2.24 -8.87
N ILE A 85 13.94 3.06 -7.97
CA ILE A 85 12.73 2.72 -7.20
C ILE A 85 11.53 2.50 -8.14
N ILE A 86 11.37 3.32 -9.17
CA ILE A 86 10.29 3.16 -10.16
C ILE A 86 10.38 1.79 -10.83
N ASN A 87 11.55 1.39 -11.31
CA ASN A 87 11.74 0.10 -11.96
C ASN A 87 11.55 -1.08 -11.00
N MET A 88 12.02 -0.95 -9.76
CA MET A 88 11.80 -1.94 -8.71
C MET A 88 10.29 -2.12 -8.40
N ILE A 89 9.55 -1.02 -8.26
CA ILE A 89 8.10 -1.07 -7.98
C ILE A 89 7.32 -1.65 -9.18
N ARG A 90 7.74 -1.41 -10.42
CA ARG A 90 7.19 -2.08 -11.61
C ARG A 90 7.41 -3.59 -11.59
N ASN A 91 8.61 -4.04 -11.25
CA ASN A 91 8.88 -5.48 -11.12
C ASN A 91 8.04 -6.10 -9.98
N LEU A 92 7.87 -5.39 -8.87
CA LEU A 92 7.02 -5.82 -7.76
C LEU A 92 5.52 -5.85 -8.12
N LYS A 93 5.06 -4.94 -8.99
CA LYS A 93 3.69 -4.96 -9.53
C LYS A 93 3.43 -6.24 -10.31
N ASP A 94 4.36 -6.66 -11.16
CA ASP A 94 4.21 -7.91 -11.92
C ASP A 94 4.17 -9.12 -10.96
N ARG A 95 5.07 -9.15 -9.98
CA ARG A 95 5.05 -10.16 -8.89
C ARG A 95 3.74 -10.12 -8.08
N PHE A 96 3.18 -8.95 -7.81
CA PHE A 96 1.92 -8.79 -7.06
C PHE A 96 0.73 -9.42 -7.79
N ILE A 97 0.66 -9.23 -9.11
CA ILE A 97 -0.39 -9.78 -9.96
C ILE A 97 -0.37 -11.30 -9.89
N GLU A 98 0.83 -11.90 -9.97
CA GLU A 98 1.04 -13.35 -9.95
C GLU A 98 1.00 -13.98 -8.54
N MET A 99 1.13 -13.18 -7.48
CA MET A 99 1.12 -13.65 -6.10
C MET A 99 -0.22 -14.33 -5.74
N LEU A 100 -0.19 -15.52 -5.13
CA LEU A 100 -1.41 -16.15 -4.60
C LEU A 100 -2.03 -15.31 -3.46
N PRO A 101 -3.36 -15.32 -3.29
CA PRO A 101 -4.37 -16.01 -4.08
C PRO A 101 -4.71 -15.30 -5.41
N LEU A 102 -5.20 -16.07 -6.38
CA LEU A 102 -5.61 -15.58 -7.70
C LEU A 102 -7.13 -15.56 -7.90
N ASP A 103 -7.91 -16.17 -7.01
CA ASP A 103 -9.37 -16.16 -7.11
C ASP A 103 -9.94 -14.77 -6.79
N GLU A 104 -11.03 -14.41 -7.46
CA GLU A 104 -11.65 -13.08 -7.34
C GLU A 104 -12.06 -12.69 -5.92
N LYS A 105 -12.43 -13.69 -5.10
CA LYS A 105 -12.94 -13.46 -3.75
C LYS A 105 -11.82 -12.97 -2.84
N ASP A 106 -10.67 -13.64 -2.89
CA ASP A 106 -9.59 -13.42 -1.92
C ASP A 106 -8.47 -12.52 -2.48
N LYS A 107 -8.26 -12.50 -3.81
CA LYS A 107 -7.20 -11.69 -4.44
C LYS A 107 -7.29 -10.21 -4.07
N ARG A 108 -8.50 -9.67 -3.90
CA ARG A 108 -8.75 -8.25 -3.55
C ARG A 108 -8.19 -7.84 -2.18
N PHE A 109 -7.88 -8.82 -1.32
CA PHE A 109 -7.29 -8.59 -0.01
C PHE A 109 -5.75 -8.68 -0.02
N LYS A 110 -5.13 -8.99 -1.17
CA LYS A 110 -3.68 -8.93 -1.33
C LYS A 110 -3.17 -7.51 -1.18
N ALA A 111 -2.05 -7.38 -0.47
CA ALA A 111 -1.29 -6.15 -0.40
C ALA A 111 0.21 -6.45 -0.32
N ILE A 112 1.03 -5.57 -0.86
CA ILE A 112 2.48 -5.50 -0.61
C ILE A 112 2.79 -4.12 -0.07
N ALA A 113 3.57 -4.03 1.01
CA ALA A 113 4.17 -2.78 1.49
C ALA A 113 5.69 -2.88 1.43
N ILE A 114 6.34 -1.90 0.81
CA ILE A 114 7.80 -1.77 0.76
C ILE A 114 8.20 -0.61 1.65
N LEU A 115 8.93 -0.90 2.72
CA LEU A 115 9.39 0.07 3.71
C LEU A 115 10.77 0.60 3.33
N PHE A 116 10.98 1.89 3.58
CA PHE A 116 12.24 2.59 3.31
C PHE A 116 12.79 3.21 4.60
N PRO A 117 13.34 2.38 5.52
CA PRO A 117 13.79 2.85 6.84
C PRO A 117 15.04 3.74 6.81
N ASN A 118 15.74 3.82 5.68
CA ASN A 118 16.99 4.57 5.53
C ASN A 118 16.82 5.87 4.72
N LEU A 119 15.58 6.28 4.40
CA LEU A 119 15.37 7.58 3.75
C LEU A 119 15.61 8.71 4.74
N GLU A 120 16.36 9.71 4.30
CA GLU A 120 16.44 10.98 5.01
C GLU A 120 15.17 11.82 4.76
N ASP A 121 14.85 12.73 5.69
CA ASP A 121 13.62 13.54 5.65
C ASP A 121 13.48 14.34 4.34
N ASN A 122 14.59 14.83 3.79
CA ASN A 122 14.65 15.56 2.52
C ASN A 122 14.46 14.65 1.28
N GLU A 123 14.54 13.33 1.42
CA GLU A 123 14.37 12.36 0.33
C GLU A 123 12.95 11.79 0.27
N VAL A 124 12.22 11.79 1.40
CA VAL A 124 10.90 11.16 1.52
C VAL A 124 9.94 11.61 0.43
N VAL A 125 9.79 12.92 0.21
CA VAL A 125 8.86 13.45 -0.81
C VAL A 125 9.25 12.95 -2.21
N LYS A 126 10.54 13.01 -2.56
CA LYS A 126 11.05 12.60 -3.86
C LYS A 126 10.88 11.10 -4.11
N ILE A 127 11.05 10.28 -3.09
CA ILE A 127 11.06 8.81 -3.23
C ILE A 127 9.68 8.20 -3.02
N ILE A 128 8.85 8.78 -2.17
CA ILE A 128 7.54 8.24 -1.80
C ILE A 128 6.44 8.94 -2.61
N ASP A 129 6.32 10.25 -2.51
CA ASP A 129 5.21 10.98 -3.14
C ASP A 129 5.37 11.08 -4.66
N GLU A 130 6.54 11.50 -5.14
CA GLU A 130 6.76 11.66 -6.58
C GLU A 130 6.77 10.34 -7.35
N VAL A 131 7.32 9.27 -6.76
CA VAL A 131 7.27 7.91 -7.35
C VAL A 131 5.84 7.41 -7.41
N GLN A 132 5.07 7.57 -6.31
CA GLN A 132 3.66 7.20 -6.28
C GLN A 132 2.89 7.97 -7.36
N LEU A 133 3.09 9.27 -7.46
CA LEU A 133 2.43 10.12 -8.45
C LEU A 133 2.77 9.69 -9.88
N LYS A 134 4.05 9.43 -10.18
CA LYS A 134 4.53 9.01 -11.50
C LYS A 134 3.99 7.64 -11.91
N LEU A 135 3.83 6.72 -10.95
CA LEU A 135 3.34 5.36 -11.21
C LEU A 135 1.82 5.23 -11.16
N LYS A 136 1.11 6.15 -10.51
CA LYS A 136 -0.34 6.06 -10.28
C LYS A 136 -1.14 5.81 -11.57
N PRO A 137 -0.92 6.52 -12.70
CA PRO A 137 -1.68 6.24 -13.92
C PRO A 137 -1.49 4.81 -14.45
N GLU A 138 -0.25 4.29 -14.42
CA GLU A 138 0.06 2.93 -14.85
C GLU A 138 -0.64 1.88 -13.98
N PHE A 139 -0.64 2.09 -12.67
CA PHE A 139 -1.25 1.15 -11.71
C PHE A 139 -2.78 1.15 -11.83
N VAL A 140 -3.39 2.34 -11.89
CA VAL A 140 -4.86 2.47 -11.98
C VAL A 140 -5.39 1.88 -13.28
N HIS A 141 -4.66 2.01 -14.39
CA HIS A 141 -5.01 1.36 -15.66
C HIS A 141 -5.15 -0.17 -15.51
N LEU A 142 -4.29 -0.78 -14.71
CA LEU A 142 -4.28 -2.23 -14.44
C LEU A 142 -5.25 -2.66 -13.31
N GLY A 143 -6.10 -1.76 -12.83
CA GLY A 143 -6.99 -2.04 -11.70
C GLY A 143 -6.26 -2.17 -10.36
N LEU A 144 -5.07 -1.57 -10.26
CA LEU A 144 -4.26 -1.53 -9.05
C LEU A 144 -4.26 -0.12 -8.44
N MET A 145 -3.96 -0.04 -7.16
CA MET A 145 -3.65 1.20 -6.46
C MET A 145 -2.23 1.13 -5.93
N ILE A 146 -1.50 2.25 -6.07
CA ILE A 146 -0.25 2.52 -5.38
C ILE A 146 -0.47 3.66 -4.38
N GLY A 147 -0.16 3.42 -3.12
CA GLY A 147 -0.31 4.37 -2.03
C GLY A 147 1.03 4.81 -1.44
N GLN A 148 1.12 6.08 -1.10
CA GLN A 148 2.24 6.75 -0.44
C GLN A 148 1.94 6.92 1.05
N PHE A 149 2.90 6.60 1.90
CA PHE A 149 2.74 6.67 3.34
C PHE A 149 4.05 7.11 3.98
N HIS A 150 3.99 8.11 4.85
CA HIS A 150 5.13 8.60 5.63
C HIS A 150 4.61 9.50 6.75
N GLU A 151 5.44 9.79 7.76
CA GLU A 151 5.04 10.52 8.99
C GLU A 151 4.35 11.87 8.70
N ASN A 152 4.82 12.58 7.67
CA ASN A 152 4.33 13.91 7.32
C ASN A 152 3.27 13.93 6.20
N CYS A 153 2.70 12.78 5.82
CA CYS A 153 1.75 12.71 4.72
C CYS A 153 0.48 13.55 4.99
N GLN A 154 0.26 14.57 4.16
CA GLN A 154 -0.85 15.52 4.35
C GLN A 154 -2.16 15.10 3.68
N GLN A 155 -2.19 13.96 2.99
CA GLN A 155 -3.37 13.51 2.26
C GLN A 155 -4.56 13.34 3.23
N PRO A 156 -5.68 14.04 3.01
CA PRO A 156 -6.82 14.02 3.91
C PRO A 156 -7.60 12.70 3.84
N GLY A 157 -8.29 12.40 4.93
CA GLY A 157 -9.29 11.35 4.98
C GLY A 157 -10.54 11.73 4.19
N LEU A 158 -11.20 10.71 3.64
CA LEU A 158 -12.34 10.88 2.73
C LEU A 158 -13.55 11.60 3.35
N ARG A 159 -13.73 11.49 4.67
CA ARG A 159 -14.88 12.05 5.40
C ARG A 159 -14.49 13.11 6.43
N ASN A 160 -13.19 13.34 6.60
CA ASN A 160 -12.64 14.28 7.55
C ASN A 160 -11.27 14.75 7.05
N ALA A 161 -11.16 16.02 6.68
CA ALA A 161 -9.94 16.59 6.12
C ALA A 161 -8.78 16.68 7.12
N ASP A 162 -9.11 16.76 8.42
CA ASP A 162 -8.14 16.83 9.52
C ASP A 162 -7.57 15.45 9.87
N PHE A 163 -8.24 14.37 9.44
CA PHE A 163 -7.74 13.02 9.63
C PHE A 163 -6.72 12.69 8.55
N LYS A 164 -5.51 12.26 8.94
CA LYS A 164 -4.42 11.93 8.02
C LYS A 164 -4.15 10.41 8.05
N PRO A 165 -4.93 9.60 7.30
CA PRO A 165 -4.86 8.14 7.39
C PRO A 165 -3.57 7.55 6.83
N LEU A 166 -2.81 8.32 6.05
CA LEU A 166 -1.59 7.85 5.38
C LEU A 166 -0.31 8.19 6.16
N GLN A 167 -0.45 8.75 7.37
CA GLN A 167 0.69 8.91 8.27
C GLN A 167 1.11 7.56 8.83
N SER A 168 2.33 7.15 8.51
CA SER A 168 2.97 5.91 8.96
C SER A 168 4.28 6.21 9.70
N PRO A 169 4.70 5.33 10.65
CA PRO A 169 5.94 5.52 11.40
C PRO A 169 7.21 5.24 10.56
N VAL A 170 7.06 4.70 9.35
CA VAL A 170 8.14 4.41 8.42
C VAL A 170 7.65 4.79 7.02
N PRO A 171 8.45 5.50 6.21
CA PRO A 171 8.12 5.76 4.81
C PRO A 171 7.92 4.47 4.03
N LEU A 172 6.84 4.37 3.25
CA LEU A 172 6.53 3.17 2.46
C LEU A 172 5.68 3.46 1.23
N LEU A 173 5.82 2.56 0.25
CA LEU A 173 4.90 2.43 -0.89
C LEU A 173 4.10 1.14 -0.75
N ALA A 174 2.79 1.22 -0.97
CA ALA A 174 1.90 0.06 -0.88
C ALA A 174 1.20 -0.22 -2.21
N ILE A 175 1.13 -1.50 -2.60
CA ILE A 175 0.42 -2.00 -3.77
C ILE A 175 -0.76 -2.84 -3.31
N ARG A 176 -1.94 -2.61 -3.89
CA ARG A 176 -3.12 -3.47 -3.74
C ARG A 176 -3.98 -3.42 -4.99
N PHE A 177 -4.96 -4.31 -5.09
CA PHE A 177 -6.04 -4.11 -6.06
C PHE A 177 -6.88 -2.88 -5.71
N MET A 178 -7.31 -2.19 -6.76
CA MET A 178 -8.32 -1.15 -6.66
C MET A 178 -9.65 -1.75 -6.21
N VAL A 179 -10.47 -0.94 -5.54
CA VAL A 179 -11.84 -1.28 -5.15
C VAL A 179 -12.79 -0.17 -5.57
N GLU A 180 -14.08 -0.47 -5.72
CA GLU A 180 -15.11 0.48 -6.16
C GLU A 180 -15.13 1.79 -5.33
N THR A 181 -14.73 1.70 -4.05
CA THR A 181 -14.69 2.87 -3.16
C THR A 181 -13.49 3.79 -3.38
N ASP A 182 -12.61 3.48 -4.33
CA ASP A 182 -11.42 4.29 -4.63
C ASP A 182 -11.71 5.48 -5.55
N TRP A 183 -12.90 5.54 -6.15
CA TRP A 183 -13.31 6.64 -7.04
C TRP A 183 -12.92 8.06 -6.55
N PRO A 184 -13.13 8.44 -5.26
CA PRO A 184 -12.78 9.79 -4.80
C PRO A 184 -11.28 10.14 -4.89
N PHE A 185 -10.39 9.15 -4.99
CA PHE A 185 -8.96 9.37 -5.15
C PHE A 185 -8.53 9.51 -6.62
N LEU A 186 -9.45 9.30 -7.55
CA LEU A 186 -9.23 9.28 -9.01
C LEU A 186 -10.03 10.38 -9.72
N ALA A 187 -11.18 10.75 -9.16
CA ALA A 187 -12.03 11.80 -9.67
C ALA A 187 -11.29 13.15 -9.81
N GLY A 188 -11.55 13.86 -10.89
CA GLY A 188 -10.90 15.13 -11.24
C GLY A 188 -9.67 14.99 -12.15
N ASP A 189 -9.21 13.77 -12.42
CA ASP A 189 -8.18 13.48 -13.42
C ASP A 189 -8.77 12.60 -14.53
N PRO A 190 -8.94 13.12 -15.77
CA PRO A 190 -9.57 12.37 -16.86
C PRO A 190 -8.93 11.01 -17.16
N ILE A 191 -7.61 10.89 -17.02
CA ILE A 191 -6.88 9.65 -17.29
C ILE A 191 -7.22 8.60 -16.22
N LEU A 192 -7.27 9.02 -14.96
CA LEU A 192 -7.59 8.12 -13.85
C LEU A 192 -9.06 7.75 -13.82
N GLU A 193 -9.96 8.68 -14.19
CA GLU A 193 -11.38 8.40 -14.32
C GLU A 193 -11.66 7.38 -15.42
N GLU A 194 -11.07 7.55 -16.61
CA GLU A 194 -11.21 6.59 -17.72
C GLU A 194 -10.72 5.20 -17.29
N ALA A 195 -9.55 5.12 -16.66
CA ALA A 195 -9.01 3.87 -16.14
C ALA A 195 -9.94 3.22 -15.09
N TYR A 196 -10.55 4.01 -14.20
CA TYR A 196 -11.55 3.50 -13.25
C TYR A 196 -12.78 2.92 -13.98
N TYR A 197 -13.31 3.63 -14.99
CA TYR A 197 -14.46 3.16 -15.76
C TYR A 197 -14.15 1.88 -16.55
N ASN A 198 -12.95 1.74 -17.09
CA ASN A 198 -12.52 0.51 -17.77
C ASN A 198 -12.47 -0.69 -16.82
N ASN A 199 -12.16 -0.47 -15.53
CA ASN A 199 -12.06 -1.53 -14.53
C ASN A 199 -13.41 -1.86 -13.85
N PHE A 200 -14.29 -0.89 -13.64
CA PHE A 200 -15.54 -1.08 -12.86
C PHE A 200 -16.84 -0.78 -13.63
N GLY A 201 -16.75 -0.23 -14.84
CA GLY A 201 -17.88 0.15 -15.70
C GLY A 201 -18.64 1.40 -15.22
N THR A 202 -19.00 1.48 -13.94
CA THR A 202 -19.74 2.61 -13.36
C THR A 202 -19.24 2.99 -11.97
N VAL A 203 -19.53 4.21 -11.54
CA VAL A 203 -19.21 4.67 -10.18
C VAL A 203 -20.22 4.09 -9.19
N ASN A 204 -19.73 3.21 -8.32
CA ASN A 204 -20.48 2.61 -7.21
C ASN A 204 -20.06 3.20 -5.86
N PHE A 205 -19.74 4.49 -5.82
CA PHE A 205 -19.43 5.19 -4.59
C PHE A 205 -20.71 5.63 -3.87
N GLY A 206 -20.89 5.24 -2.60
CA GLY A 206 -22.04 5.66 -1.77
C GLY A 206 -23.33 4.86 -1.93
N LYS A 207 -23.41 3.90 -2.86
CA LYS A 207 -24.54 2.95 -2.92
C LYS A 207 -24.33 1.85 -1.87
N LYS A 208 -25.26 1.71 -0.91
CA LYS A 208 -25.29 0.54 -0.03
C LYS A 208 -25.41 -0.72 -0.91
N LYS A 209 -24.42 -1.63 -0.88
CA LYS A 209 -24.66 -3.00 -1.33
C LYS A 209 -25.84 -3.51 -0.50
N LYS A 210 -26.97 -3.85 -1.15
CA LYS A 210 -27.96 -4.72 -0.51
C LYS A 210 -27.18 -5.96 -0.07
N ALA A 211 -27.29 -6.32 1.20
CA ALA A 211 -26.75 -7.58 1.68
C ALA A 211 -27.26 -8.67 0.72
N LEU A 212 -26.35 -9.48 0.21
CA LEU A 212 -26.73 -10.77 -0.36
C LEU A 212 -27.28 -11.57 0.82
N ASP A 213 -28.57 -11.87 0.78
CA ASP A 213 -29.25 -12.75 1.71
C ASP A 213 -28.64 -14.17 1.68
#